data_AF-A0A7Y1Y425-F1
#
_entry.id   AF-A0A7Y1Y425-F1
#
_cell.length_a   1.000
_cell.length_b   1.000
_cell.length_c   1.000
_cell.angle_alpha   90.00
_cell.angle_beta   90.00
_cell.angle_gamma   90.00
#
_symmetry.space_group_name_H-M   'P 1'
#
loop_
_entity.id
_entity.type
_entity.pdbx_description
1 polymer ?
#
loop_
_entity_poly.entity_id
_entity_poly.type
_entity_poly.pdbx_seq_one_letter_code
_entity_poly.pdbx_strand_id
1 'polypeptide(L)'
;MKTFPLLVLAALAPPVLDADDWPQWFGPGRDGIWREAGIVEKFPEGGPKVLWRTPIHRGYAGPAVADGRVYVIDREVSDPSKAPANPFKTGKVPGNERLLCLDAATGKVVWEQAYDCTYGISYAAGPRATPTVDGDRVYTLGAEGNLFCRSAGDGAEIWSHDFNELCGVETQVWGFAASPLVEGGLLICLAAGDGSTAMAFDKRTGKEVWRALSARDPGYCPPRIIEHAGRRLLIVWHPESVNALDPATGESVWTIPWKIRSGLTIPTPQPVGDEHLFLSSFYNGSMMLKLQPDHTTPEVVYRTGHASEKKTTHLHGIMNTAVLHDGHLYAACSYGEFRCMEAATGKRLWESLEPIGLERPTRWGTVFVTPHEDRFFLFTERGDLVIARLSAKGYVEVDRAHVIAPDGIDLRQREIVWSHPAYARKCCFVRNDSEVICLSLEP
;
A
#
# COMPACT_ATOMS: atom_id res chain seq x y z
N MET A 1 -54.12 34.04 31.66
CA MET A 1 -53.50 32.96 30.86
C MET A 1 -52.37 33.58 30.07
N LYS A 2 -51.11 33.30 30.42
CA LYS A 2 -49.93 33.79 29.68
C LYS A 2 -49.59 32.74 28.60
N THR A 3 -49.68 33.14 27.34
CA THR A 3 -49.31 32.34 26.16
C THR A 3 -47.80 32.25 26.06
N PHE A 4 -47.26 31.02 26.09
CA PHE A 4 -45.84 30.75 25.79
C PHE A 4 -45.68 30.57 24.27
N PRO A 5 -44.63 31.15 23.65
CA PRO A 5 -44.36 30.92 22.24
C PRO A 5 -43.73 29.53 22.06
N LEU A 6 -44.28 28.78 21.11
CA LEU A 6 -43.78 27.48 20.69
C LEU A 6 -42.47 27.69 19.90
N LEU A 7 -41.33 27.36 20.50
CA LEU A 7 -40.05 27.32 19.78
C LEU A 7 -40.07 26.12 18.84
N VAL A 8 -40.09 26.37 17.53
CA VAL A 8 -39.86 25.34 16.51
C VAL A 8 -38.37 25.04 16.50
N LEU A 9 -37.99 23.87 17.03
CA LEU A 9 -36.64 23.34 16.91
C LEU A 9 -36.44 22.94 15.43
N ALA A 10 -35.65 23.72 14.69
CA ALA A 10 -35.18 23.31 13.37
C ALA A 10 -34.25 22.10 13.55
N ALA A 11 -34.70 20.93 13.10
CA ALA A 11 -33.85 19.74 13.03
C ALA A 11 -32.73 20.02 12.04
N LEU A 12 -31.51 20.26 12.54
CA LEU A 12 -30.29 20.19 11.76
C LEU A 12 -30.19 18.77 11.21
N ALA A 13 -30.33 18.61 9.89
CA ALA A 13 -29.98 17.38 9.23
C ALA A 13 -28.50 17.08 9.54
N PRO A 14 -28.13 15.82 9.85
CA PRO A 14 -26.72 15.46 9.96
C PRO A 14 -26.02 15.84 8.66
N PRO A 15 -24.75 16.31 8.70
CA PRO A 15 -23.98 16.50 7.49
C PRO A 15 -24.07 15.20 6.68
N VAL A 16 -24.41 15.33 5.40
CA VAL A 16 -24.27 14.24 4.44
C VAL A 16 -22.84 13.78 4.59
N LEU A 17 -22.66 12.53 5.03
CA LEU A 17 -21.35 11.91 5.20
C LEU A 17 -20.55 12.15 3.91
N ASP A 18 -19.40 12.83 4.05
CA ASP A 18 -18.42 12.86 2.97
C ASP A 18 -18.18 11.42 2.54
N ALA A 19 -18.21 11.17 1.24
CA ALA A 19 -17.74 9.91 0.70
C ALA A 19 -16.35 9.62 1.27
N ASP A 20 -16.13 8.42 1.81
CA ASP A 20 -14.82 8.07 2.38
C ASP A 20 -13.75 8.24 1.29
N ASP A 21 -12.77 9.10 1.56
CA ASP A 21 -11.58 9.26 0.72
C ASP A 21 -10.60 8.09 0.96
N TRP A 22 -9.70 7.89 -0.01
CA TRP A 22 -8.59 6.94 0.06
C TRP A 22 -7.26 7.65 -0.17
N PRO A 23 -6.84 8.57 0.71
CA PRO A 23 -5.83 9.58 0.40
C PRO A 23 -4.39 9.05 0.40
N GLN A 24 -4.17 7.79 0.78
CA GLN A 24 -2.84 7.24 0.99
C GLN A 24 -2.81 5.72 0.88
N TRP A 25 -1.60 5.16 0.97
CA TRP A 25 -1.36 3.71 1.04
C TRP A 25 -2.30 3.03 2.05
N PHE A 26 -3.04 2.03 1.60
CA PHE A 26 -3.91 1.19 2.45
C PHE A 26 -5.02 2.00 3.15
N GLY A 27 -5.46 3.10 2.54
CA GLY A 27 -6.64 3.87 2.95
C GLY A 27 -6.37 4.88 4.07
N PRO A 28 -7.41 5.59 4.54
CA PRO A 28 -7.26 6.71 5.46
C PRO A 28 -6.60 6.32 6.80
N GLY A 29 -6.84 5.10 7.29
CA GLY A 29 -6.23 4.54 8.50
C GLY A 29 -4.97 3.69 8.28
N ARG A 30 -4.47 3.56 7.04
CA ARG A 30 -3.42 2.60 6.66
C ARG A 30 -3.68 1.17 7.17
N ASP A 31 -4.93 0.73 7.15
CA ASP A 31 -5.40 -0.59 7.61
C ASP A 31 -6.09 -1.41 6.52
N GLY A 32 -6.27 -0.82 5.33
CA GLY A 32 -6.83 -1.50 4.16
C GLY A 32 -8.32 -1.73 4.24
N ILE A 33 -9.01 -1.18 5.24
CA ILE A 33 -10.44 -1.36 5.46
C ILE A 33 -11.21 -0.24 4.75
N TRP A 34 -12.15 -0.63 3.90
CA TRP A 34 -13.09 0.29 3.28
C TRP A 34 -14.39 0.34 4.12
N ARG A 35 -14.86 1.56 4.42
CA ARG A 35 -15.92 1.81 5.42
C ARG A 35 -17.17 2.47 4.85
N GLU A 36 -17.19 2.73 3.55
CA GLU A 36 -18.29 3.45 2.91
C GLU A 36 -19.53 2.55 2.75
N ALA A 37 -20.70 3.03 3.17
CA ALA A 37 -21.94 2.26 3.14
C ALA A 37 -22.76 2.45 1.84
N GLY A 38 -23.74 1.56 1.64
CA GLY A 38 -24.72 1.69 0.55
C GLY A 38 -24.10 1.43 -0.82
N ILE A 39 -23.39 0.31 -0.92
CA ILE A 39 -22.66 -0.18 -2.09
C ILE A 39 -23.18 -1.57 -2.50
N VAL A 40 -22.88 -2.00 -3.73
CA VAL A 40 -23.37 -3.27 -4.30
C VAL A 40 -23.12 -4.49 -3.41
N GLU A 41 -24.11 -5.38 -3.31
CA GLU A 41 -23.97 -6.72 -2.70
C GLU A 41 -23.46 -7.76 -3.70
N LYS A 42 -23.79 -7.55 -4.98
CA LYS A 42 -23.39 -8.33 -6.16
C LYS A 42 -23.25 -7.38 -7.34
N PHE A 43 -22.42 -7.73 -8.31
CA PHE A 43 -22.32 -6.90 -9.50
C PHE A 43 -23.59 -7.02 -10.35
N PRO A 44 -23.96 -5.98 -11.10
CA PRO A 44 -25.00 -6.11 -12.11
C PRO A 44 -24.54 -7.05 -13.24
N GLU A 45 -25.48 -7.48 -14.07
CA GLU A 45 -25.17 -8.32 -15.24
C GLU A 45 -24.10 -7.64 -16.11
N GLY A 46 -22.99 -8.35 -16.35
CA GLY A 46 -21.84 -7.81 -17.08
C GLY A 46 -20.76 -7.15 -16.22
N GLY A 47 -20.92 -7.10 -14.89
CA GLY A 47 -19.95 -6.53 -13.96
C GLY A 47 -20.22 -5.06 -13.61
N PRO A 48 -19.44 -4.46 -12.70
CA PRO A 48 -19.62 -3.08 -12.28
C PRO A 48 -19.45 -2.12 -13.46
N LYS A 49 -20.24 -1.05 -13.49
CA LYS A 49 -20.21 -0.07 -14.57
C LYS A 49 -18.89 0.71 -14.53
N VAL A 50 -18.14 0.67 -15.64
CA VAL A 50 -16.99 1.56 -15.85
C VAL A 50 -17.51 2.97 -16.12
N LEU A 51 -17.19 3.93 -15.24
CA LEU A 51 -17.60 5.32 -15.37
C LEU A 51 -16.70 6.09 -16.34
N TRP A 52 -15.39 5.84 -16.28
CA TRP A 52 -14.40 6.44 -17.17
C TRP A 52 -13.13 5.59 -17.21
N ARG A 53 -12.31 5.85 -18.24
CA ARG A 53 -10.98 5.27 -18.46
C ARG A 53 -10.04 6.40 -18.87
N THR A 54 -8.86 6.46 -18.27
CA THR A 54 -7.86 7.50 -18.54
C THR A 54 -6.53 6.85 -18.89
N PRO A 55 -5.94 7.15 -20.06
CA PRO A 55 -4.63 6.63 -20.42
C PRO A 55 -3.56 7.10 -19.44
N ILE A 56 -2.72 6.16 -19.00
CA ILE A 56 -1.53 6.40 -18.18
C ILE A 56 -0.39 5.53 -18.72
N HIS A 57 0.77 5.64 -18.09
CA HIS A 57 1.90 4.76 -18.36
C HIS A 57 2.13 3.77 -17.22
N ARG A 58 3.15 2.94 -17.40
CA ARG A 58 3.55 1.87 -16.50
C ARG A 58 3.86 2.33 -15.08
N GLY A 59 3.48 1.54 -14.08
CA GLY A 59 3.76 1.80 -12.67
C GLY A 59 3.05 0.82 -11.73
N TYR A 60 3.55 0.72 -10.49
CA TYR A 60 3.02 -0.22 -9.48
C TYR A 60 2.28 0.49 -8.34
N ALA A 61 2.46 1.80 -8.18
CA ALA A 61 1.77 2.58 -7.18
C ALA A 61 0.24 2.48 -7.37
N GLY A 62 -0.50 2.26 -6.28
CA GLY A 62 -1.96 2.39 -6.29
C GLY A 62 -2.39 3.85 -6.47
N PRO A 63 -3.63 4.11 -6.91
CA PRO A 63 -4.21 5.45 -6.86
C PRO A 63 -4.38 5.93 -5.42
N ALA A 64 -4.34 7.25 -5.22
CA ALA A 64 -4.88 7.90 -4.03
C ALA A 64 -6.07 8.77 -4.42
N VAL A 65 -7.16 8.73 -3.65
CA VAL A 65 -8.37 9.51 -3.92
C VAL A 65 -8.64 10.43 -2.75
N ALA A 66 -8.73 11.73 -3.01
CA ALA A 66 -8.98 12.73 -1.98
C ALA A 66 -9.68 13.96 -2.58
N ASP A 67 -10.69 14.49 -1.88
CA ASP A 67 -11.38 15.74 -2.26
C ASP A 67 -11.82 15.78 -3.73
N GLY A 68 -12.42 14.68 -4.20
CA GLY A 68 -12.90 14.57 -5.59
C GLY A 68 -11.79 14.51 -6.65
N ARG A 69 -10.53 14.26 -6.25
CA ARG A 69 -9.39 14.06 -7.14
C ARG A 69 -8.81 12.65 -7.02
N VAL A 70 -8.26 12.16 -8.12
CA VAL A 70 -7.47 10.91 -8.16
C VAL A 70 -6.04 11.24 -8.50
N TYR A 71 -5.10 10.86 -7.65
CA TYR A 71 -3.67 11.04 -7.83
C TYR A 71 -3.04 9.70 -8.21
N VAL A 72 -2.36 9.67 -9.35
CA VAL A 72 -1.66 8.48 -9.87
C VAL A 72 -0.28 8.90 -10.30
N ILE A 73 0.71 8.05 -10.00
CA ILE A 73 2.06 8.20 -10.52
C ILE A 73 2.38 7.10 -11.51
N ASP A 74 3.07 7.46 -12.58
CA ASP A 74 3.48 6.55 -13.63
C ASP A 74 4.84 6.93 -14.22
N ARG A 75 5.28 6.15 -15.21
CA ARG A 75 6.57 6.37 -15.87
C ARG A 75 6.47 6.21 -17.38
N GLU A 76 6.87 7.25 -18.09
CA GLU A 76 7.08 7.24 -19.53
C GLU A 76 8.53 6.81 -19.87
N VAL A 77 8.72 5.85 -20.78
CA VAL A 77 10.05 5.39 -21.21
C VAL A 77 10.46 6.10 -22.50
N SER A 78 11.57 6.83 -22.48
CA SER A 78 12.05 7.55 -23.67
C SER A 78 12.83 6.65 -24.64
N ASP A 79 13.60 5.68 -24.12
CA ASP A 79 14.35 4.72 -24.95
C ASP A 79 14.29 3.30 -24.33
N PRO A 80 13.28 2.49 -24.71
CA PRO A 80 13.13 1.13 -24.18
C PRO A 80 14.26 0.19 -24.65
N SER A 81 15.02 0.52 -25.70
CA SER A 81 16.14 -0.30 -26.17
C SER A 81 17.30 -0.36 -25.18
N LYS A 82 17.35 0.59 -24.22
CA LYS A 82 18.32 0.61 -23.12
C LYS A 82 17.98 -0.36 -21.99
N ALA A 83 16.78 -0.95 -21.98
CA ALA A 83 16.41 -1.93 -20.98
C ALA A 83 17.29 -3.19 -21.13
N PRO A 84 17.89 -3.71 -20.04
CA PRO A 84 18.62 -4.97 -20.09
C PRO A 84 17.72 -6.13 -20.55
N ALA A 85 18.24 -6.99 -21.44
CA ALA A 85 17.50 -8.18 -21.90
C ALA A 85 17.18 -9.16 -20.76
N ASN A 86 18.03 -9.22 -19.73
CA ASN A 86 17.73 -9.96 -18.51
C ASN A 86 17.06 -9.00 -17.52
N PRO A 87 15.77 -9.20 -17.18
CA PRO A 87 15.03 -8.25 -16.35
C PRO A 87 15.49 -8.26 -14.88
N PHE A 88 16.27 -9.26 -14.46
CA PHE A 88 16.96 -9.30 -13.16
C PHE A 88 18.25 -8.47 -13.11
N LYS A 89 18.70 -7.89 -14.23
CA LYS A 89 19.84 -6.96 -14.27
C LYS A 89 19.34 -5.52 -14.24
N THR A 90 20.14 -4.66 -13.63
CA THR A 90 19.97 -3.22 -13.69
C THR A 90 20.64 -2.65 -14.95
N GLY A 91 20.16 -1.50 -15.40
CA GLY A 91 20.71 -0.73 -16.52
C GLY A 91 20.37 0.74 -16.33
N LYS A 92 20.79 1.61 -17.26
CA LYS A 92 20.39 3.02 -17.28
C LYS A 92 19.34 3.23 -18.35
N VAL A 93 18.07 3.26 -17.93
CA VAL A 93 16.92 3.40 -18.83
C VAL A 93 16.36 4.82 -18.70
N PRO A 94 16.48 5.68 -19.72
CA PRO A 94 15.96 7.04 -19.66
C PRO A 94 14.43 7.04 -19.66
N GLY A 95 13.84 8.10 -19.11
CA GLY A 95 12.40 8.25 -18.97
C GLY A 95 12.03 9.39 -18.04
N ASN A 96 10.72 9.60 -17.92
CA ASN A 96 10.11 10.57 -17.01
C ASN A 96 9.24 9.84 -16.00
N GLU A 97 9.30 10.22 -14.73
CA GLU A 97 8.22 9.92 -13.80
C GLU A 97 7.23 11.07 -13.80
N ARG A 98 5.94 10.74 -13.68
CA ARG A 98 4.86 11.71 -13.72
C ARG A 98 3.91 11.54 -12.55
N LEU A 99 3.36 12.64 -12.06
CA LEU A 99 2.22 12.70 -11.16
C LEU A 99 1.05 13.34 -11.92
N LEU A 100 -0.04 12.59 -12.03
CA LEU A 100 -1.28 13.02 -12.65
C LEU A 100 -2.32 13.26 -11.56
N CYS A 101 -3.04 14.38 -11.64
CA CYS A 101 -4.25 14.64 -10.88
C CYS A 101 -5.45 14.60 -11.83
N LEU A 102 -6.37 13.69 -11.57
CA LEU A 102 -7.59 13.50 -12.35
C LEU A 102 -8.80 13.99 -11.56
N ASP A 103 -9.80 14.47 -12.26
CA ASP A 103 -11.13 14.66 -11.70
C ASP A 103 -11.78 13.29 -11.44
N ALA A 104 -12.16 13.00 -10.20
CA ALA A 104 -12.64 11.67 -9.82
C ALA A 104 -13.97 11.29 -10.48
N ALA A 105 -14.80 12.27 -10.86
CA ALA A 105 -16.08 12.03 -11.49
C ALA A 105 -15.96 11.75 -12.99
N THR A 106 -14.98 12.37 -13.66
CA THR A 106 -14.88 12.35 -15.14
C THR A 106 -13.62 11.67 -15.67
N GLY A 107 -12.62 11.43 -14.84
CA GLY A 107 -11.31 10.87 -15.23
C GLY A 107 -10.41 11.86 -15.98
N LYS A 108 -10.87 13.09 -16.24
CA LYS A 108 -10.10 14.08 -16.98
C LYS A 108 -8.89 14.53 -16.19
N VAL A 109 -7.74 14.62 -16.85
CA VAL A 109 -6.53 15.22 -16.29
C VAL A 109 -6.81 16.69 -15.97
N VAL A 110 -6.65 17.05 -14.70
CA VAL A 110 -6.75 18.43 -14.20
C VAL A 110 -5.41 19.12 -14.34
N TRP A 111 -4.36 18.43 -13.91
CA TRP A 111 -2.98 18.83 -14.07
C TRP A 111 -2.06 17.60 -14.07
N GLU A 112 -0.86 17.78 -14.63
CA GLU A 112 0.20 16.77 -14.70
C GLU A 112 1.53 17.45 -14.40
N GLN A 113 2.41 16.75 -13.69
CA GLN A 113 3.78 17.16 -13.44
C GLN A 113 4.70 16.00 -13.77
N ALA A 114 5.80 16.28 -14.46
CA ALA A 114 6.78 15.28 -14.86
C ALA A 114 8.20 15.77 -14.58
N TYR A 115 9.11 14.83 -14.33
CA TYR A 115 10.53 15.11 -14.19
C TYR A 115 11.36 14.00 -14.83
N ASP A 116 12.52 14.39 -15.35
CA ASP A 116 13.51 13.46 -15.89
C ASP A 116 13.97 12.50 -14.79
N CYS A 117 13.83 11.20 -15.02
CA CYS A 117 14.19 10.17 -14.05
C CYS A 117 14.77 8.94 -14.78
N THR A 118 16.10 8.91 -14.91
CA THR A 118 16.79 7.76 -15.48
C THR A 118 16.83 6.63 -14.47
N TYR A 119 16.22 5.50 -14.82
CA TYR A 119 16.14 4.36 -13.93
C TYR A 119 17.43 3.56 -13.92
N GLY A 120 17.95 3.29 -12.72
CA GLY A 120 19.02 2.37 -12.37
C GLY A 120 18.53 1.03 -11.78
N ILE A 121 17.22 0.80 -11.72
CA ILE A 121 16.60 -0.37 -11.07
C ILE A 121 16.37 -1.56 -12.01
N SER A 122 16.16 -2.75 -11.43
CA SER A 122 15.73 -3.97 -12.13
C SER A 122 14.27 -3.84 -12.54
N TYR A 123 13.94 -4.39 -13.71
CA TYR A 123 12.67 -4.19 -14.41
C TYR A 123 12.22 -2.73 -14.30
N ALA A 124 12.81 -1.85 -15.12
CA ALA A 124 12.63 -0.39 -15.07
C ALA A 124 11.19 0.10 -15.37
N ALA A 125 10.24 -0.42 -14.62
CA ALA A 125 8.82 -0.19 -14.59
C ALA A 125 8.53 0.79 -13.46
N GLY A 126 7.51 1.62 -13.66
CA GLY A 126 7.32 2.90 -13.00
C GLY A 126 7.23 2.90 -11.48
N PRO A 127 6.94 4.07 -10.89
CA PRO A 127 7.01 4.28 -9.46
C PRO A 127 6.07 3.35 -8.67
N ARG A 128 6.46 3.07 -7.42
CA ARG A 128 5.90 1.99 -6.58
C ARG A 128 5.19 2.48 -5.32
N ALA A 129 5.52 3.68 -4.85
CA ALA A 129 4.93 4.27 -3.66
C ALA A 129 3.60 4.96 -3.99
N THR A 130 2.52 4.58 -3.30
CA THR A 130 1.23 5.27 -3.46
C THR A 130 1.37 6.73 -3.00
N PRO A 131 0.88 7.74 -3.77
CA PRO A 131 0.86 9.12 -3.33
C PRO A 131 0.14 9.28 -1.98
N THR A 132 0.61 10.21 -1.17
CA THR A 132 -0.05 10.56 0.10
C THR A 132 -0.60 11.97 0.00
N VAL A 133 -1.91 12.13 0.13
CA VAL A 133 -2.61 13.42 0.11
C VAL A 133 -2.97 13.83 1.53
N ASP A 134 -2.68 15.07 1.88
CA ASP A 134 -2.99 15.66 3.20
C ASP A 134 -3.41 17.12 2.98
N GLY A 135 -4.72 17.35 2.93
CA GLY A 135 -5.31 18.65 2.65
C GLY A 135 -4.90 19.20 1.29
N ASP A 136 -4.21 20.34 1.29
CA ASP A 136 -3.74 21.08 0.11
C ASP A 136 -2.42 20.55 -0.48
N ARG A 137 -1.91 19.41 -0.01
CA ARG A 137 -0.61 18.85 -0.40
C ARG A 137 -0.70 17.41 -0.85
N VAL A 138 0.12 17.07 -1.85
CA VAL A 138 0.39 15.70 -2.28
C VAL A 138 1.88 15.41 -2.18
N TYR A 139 2.22 14.30 -1.51
CA TYR A 139 3.58 13.81 -1.34
C TYR A 139 3.80 12.56 -2.19
N THR A 140 4.88 12.54 -2.96
CA THR A 140 5.24 11.40 -3.81
C THR A 140 6.69 11.01 -3.59
N LEU A 141 6.97 9.71 -3.59
CA LEU A 141 8.32 9.16 -3.57
C LEU A 141 8.55 8.36 -4.85
N GLY A 142 9.40 8.87 -5.73
CA GLY A 142 9.78 8.22 -6.98
C GLY A 142 10.64 6.98 -6.78
N ALA A 143 10.76 6.16 -7.83
CA ALA A 143 11.48 4.89 -7.73
C ALA A 143 12.99 5.05 -7.48
N GLU A 144 13.57 6.18 -7.91
CA GLU A 144 14.97 6.55 -7.68
C GLU A 144 15.16 7.44 -6.45
N GLY A 145 14.16 7.57 -5.57
CA GLY A 145 14.32 8.29 -4.29
C GLY A 145 14.07 9.79 -4.39
N ASN A 146 13.37 10.24 -5.43
CA ASN A 146 12.95 11.63 -5.59
C ASN A 146 11.68 11.87 -4.76
N LEU A 147 11.81 12.59 -3.64
CA LEU A 147 10.71 12.99 -2.78
C LEU A 147 10.21 14.37 -3.20
N PHE A 148 8.93 14.49 -3.48
CA PHE A 148 8.29 15.77 -3.79
C PHE A 148 7.13 16.06 -2.85
N CYS A 149 6.99 17.33 -2.47
CA CYS A 149 5.75 17.91 -1.98
C CYS A 149 5.23 18.90 -3.02
N ARG A 150 4.00 18.68 -3.46
CA ARG A 150 3.33 19.51 -4.46
C ARG A 150 1.99 20.01 -3.94
N SER A 151 1.57 21.16 -4.42
CA SER A 151 0.22 21.68 -4.24
C SER A 151 -0.80 20.72 -4.86
N ALA A 152 -1.80 20.31 -4.08
CA ALA A 152 -2.91 19.47 -4.57
C ALA A 152 -3.76 20.19 -5.64
N GLY A 153 -3.82 21.53 -5.57
CA GLY A 153 -4.67 22.34 -6.46
C GLY A 153 -4.17 22.41 -7.90
N ASP A 154 -2.86 22.56 -8.11
CA ASP A 154 -2.26 22.84 -9.41
C ASP A 154 -0.96 22.04 -9.70
N GLY A 155 -0.51 21.20 -8.77
CA GLY A 155 0.71 20.42 -8.91
C GLY A 155 2.00 21.21 -8.73
N ALA A 156 1.93 22.51 -8.41
CA ALA A 156 3.12 23.33 -8.22
C ALA A 156 4.03 22.74 -7.13
N GLU A 157 5.33 22.66 -7.41
CA GLU A 157 6.31 22.18 -6.44
C GLU A 157 6.43 23.16 -5.26
N ILE A 158 6.36 22.62 -4.05
CA ILE A 158 6.54 23.38 -2.81
C ILE A 158 7.96 23.15 -2.28
N TRP A 159 8.39 21.90 -2.22
CA TRP A 159 9.74 21.50 -1.86
C TRP A 159 10.03 20.08 -2.37
N SER A 160 11.31 19.72 -2.48
CA SER A 160 11.76 18.41 -2.94
C SER A 160 13.08 17.99 -2.28
N HIS A 161 13.35 16.68 -2.30
CA HIS A 161 14.62 16.07 -1.89
C HIS A 161 14.98 14.92 -2.83
N ASP A 162 16.28 14.72 -3.07
CA ASP A 162 16.82 13.48 -3.62
C ASP A 162 17.49 12.69 -2.49
N PHE A 163 16.98 11.49 -2.19
CA PHE A 163 17.53 10.68 -1.10
C PHE A 163 18.92 10.13 -1.37
N ASN A 164 19.32 9.92 -2.63
CA ASN A 164 20.68 9.52 -2.94
C ASN A 164 21.66 10.64 -2.58
N GLU A 165 21.33 11.89 -2.92
CA GLU A 165 22.14 13.06 -2.59
C GLU A 165 22.11 13.37 -1.08
N LEU A 166 20.90 13.40 -0.49
CA LEU A 166 20.68 13.77 0.91
C LEU A 166 21.33 12.78 1.89
N CYS A 167 21.26 11.49 1.58
CA CYS A 167 21.74 10.42 2.47
C CYS A 167 23.08 9.81 2.02
N GLY A 168 23.58 10.15 0.82
CA GLY A 168 24.79 9.54 0.26
C GLY A 168 24.62 8.04 -0.02
N VAL A 169 23.45 7.64 -0.52
CA VAL A 169 23.11 6.23 -0.81
C VAL A 169 22.87 6.01 -2.29
N GLU A 170 22.83 4.74 -2.70
CA GLU A 170 22.37 4.35 -4.03
C GLU A 170 20.91 3.88 -3.98
N THR A 171 20.28 3.87 -5.14
CA THR A 171 18.93 3.32 -5.30
C THR A 171 18.97 1.79 -5.30
N GLN A 172 17.96 1.21 -4.63
CA GLN A 172 17.89 -0.23 -4.38
C GLN A 172 17.53 -0.98 -5.65
N VAL A 173 17.80 -2.29 -5.69
CA VAL A 173 17.56 -3.10 -6.90
C VAL A 173 16.13 -3.00 -7.45
N TRP A 174 15.12 -2.74 -6.59
CA TRP A 174 13.72 -2.53 -6.99
C TRP A 174 13.19 -1.13 -6.70
N GLY A 175 14.07 -0.16 -6.43
CA GLY A 175 13.73 1.22 -6.16
C GLY A 175 13.12 1.46 -4.78
N PHE A 176 12.80 2.72 -4.51
CA PHE A 176 12.05 3.10 -3.31
C PHE A 176 10.56 2.79 -3.51
N ALA A 177 9.95 2.13 -2.53
CA ALA A 177 8.55 1.69 -2.59
C ALA A 177 7.74 2.00 -1.32
N ALA A 178 8.38 2.55 -0.27
CA ALA A 178 7.73 2.85 0.99
C ALA A 178 6.96 4.17 0.90
N SER A 179 5.64 4.09 0.72
CA SER A 179 4.74 5.26 0.66
C SER A 179 4.91 6.19 1.89
N PRO A 180 5.22 7.49 1.71
CA PRO A 180 5.41 8.45 2.80
C PRO A 180 4.23 8.52 3.77
N LEU A 181 4.50 8.63 5.06
CA LEU A 181 3.49 8.70 6.12
C LEU A 181 3.38 10.12 6.66
N VAL A 182 2.18 10.69 6.69
CA VAL A 182 1.93 11.92 7.43
C VAL A 182 1.55 11.58 8.87
N GLU A 183 2.24 12.19 9.84
CA GLU A 183 1.95 12.07 11.26
C GLU A 183 1.99 13.47 11.89
N GLY A 184 0.82 14.05 12.16
CA GLY A 184 0.70 15.43 12.65
C GLY A 184 1.35 16.44 11.68
N GLY A 185 2.43 17.09 12.13
CA GLY A 185 3.22 18.03 11.34
C GLY A 185 4.37 17.41 10.54
N LEU A 186 4.56 16.10 10.64
CA LEU A 186 5.70 15.39 10.06
C LEU A 186 5.31 14.62 8.81
N LEU A 187 6.23 14.58 7.85
CA LEU A 187 6.25 13.59 6.77
C LEU A 187 7.39 12.61 7.04
N ILE A 188 7.05 11.36 7.29
CA ILE A 188 7.99 10.28 7.63
C ILE A 188 8.23 9.42 6.38
N CYS A 189 9.50 9.25 6.02
CA CYS A 189 9.94 8.50 4.87
C CYS A 189 11.00 7.47 5.26
N LEU A 190 11.11 6.40 4.46
CA LEU A 190 12.22 5.46 4.58
C LEU A 190 13.22 5.71 3.46
N ALA A 191 14.47 5.93 3.84
CA ALA A 191 15.61 5.93 2.96
C ALA A 191 16.57 4.80 3.39
N ALA A 192 17.85 4.94 3.12
CA ALA A 192 18.87 4.00 3.58
C ALA A 192 20.04 4.78 4.19
N GLY A 193 21.05 4.07 4.65
CA GLY A 193 22.31 4.68 5.09
C GLY A 193 22.42 4.79 6.60
N ASP A 194 23.56 5.32 7.03
CA ASP A 194 23.90 5.42 8.44
C ASP A 194 23.18 6.60 9.10
N GLY A 195 22.26 6.29 10.01
CA GLY A 195 21.41 7.26 10.70
C GLY A 195 20.29 7.85 9.85
N SER A 196 20.07 7.38 8.62
CA SER A 196 19.12 7.97 7.66
C SER A 196 18.08 6.97 7.13
N THR A 197 17.95 5.79 7.75
CA THR A 197 17.01 4.76 7.26
C THR A 197 15.55 5.19 7.48
N ALA A 198 15.25 5.85 8.59
CA ALA A 198 13.99 6.53 8.83
C ALA A 198 14.25 8.03 8.99
N MET A 199 13.47 8.86 8.30
CA MET A 199 13.61 10.32 8.35
C MET A 199 12.24 10.97 8.51
N ALA A 200 12.18 12.06 9.26
CA ALA A 200 11.02 12.94 9.29
C ALA A 200 11.38 14.34 8.84
N PHE A 201 10.50 14.89 8.02
CA PHE A 201 10.54 16.26 7.53
C PHE A 201 9.35 17.03 8.09
N ASP A 202 9.50 18.34 8.31
CA ASP A 202 8.35 19.23 8.42
C ASP A 202 7.56 19.12 7.11
N LYS A 203 6.31 18.66 7.18
CA LYS A 203 5.53 18.36 5.98
C LYS A 203 5.26 19.59 5.10
N ARG A 204 5.33 20.79 5.68
CA ARG A 204 5.07 22.05 4.97
C ARG A 204 6.32 22.61 4.32
N THR A 205 7.48 22.50 4.96
CA THR A 205 8.71 23.15 4.48
C THR A 205 9.76 22.19 3.93
N GLY A 206 9.58 20.88 4.13
CA GLY A 206 10.57 19.87 3.76
C GLY A 206 11.83 19.91 4.62
N LYS A 207 11.87 20.71 5.69
CA LYS A 207 13.06 20.76 6.55
C LYS A 207 13.14 19.48 7.36
N GLU A 208 14.29 18.82 7.35
CA GLU A 208 14.52 17.67 8.23
C GLU A 208 14.32 18.04 9.70
N VAL A 209 13.55 17.23 10.41
CA VAL A 209 13.28 17.35 11.84
C VAL A 209 14.11 16.33 12.62
N TRP A 210 14.10 15.07 12.18
CA TRP A 210 14.92 14.02 12.75
C TRP A 210 15.27 12.95 11.70
N ARG A 211 16.34 12.21 11.98
CA ARG A 211 16.75 11.01 11.25
C ARG A 211 17.12 9.92 12.26
N ALA A 212 16.85 8.67 11.93
CA ALA A 212 17.02 7.53 12.81
C ALA A 212 17.32 6.23 12.04
N LEU A 213 17.85 5.26 12.77
CA LEU A 213 18.19 3.91 12.30
C LEU A 213 19.27 3.87 11.21
N SER A 214 20.03 2.77 11.22
CA SER A 214 21.07 2.50 10.22
C SER A 214 20.81 1.13 9.59
N ALA A 215 20.67 1.11 8.27
CA ALA A 215 20.50 -0.09 7.48
C ALA A 215 21.08 0.13 6.09
N ARG A 216 21.60 -0.95 5.49
CA ARG A 216 22.11 -0.88 4.12
C ARG A 216 21.00 -0.55 3.12
N ASP A 217 19.81 -1.12 3.35
CA ASP A 217 18.65 -1.02 2.47
C ASP A 217 17.44 -0.53 3.30
N PRO A 218 16.53 0.29 2.73
CA PRO A 218 15.29 0.70 3.40
C PRO A 218 14.32 -0.48 3.59
N GLY A 219 14.44 -1.48 2.72
CA GLY A 219 13.34 -2.38 2.42
C GLY A 219 12.29 -1.72 1.53
N TYR A 220 11.08 -2.28 1.53
CA TYR A 220 9.99 -1.82 0.65
C TYR A 220 8.71 -1.53 1.43
N CYS A 221 8.77 -1.61 2.76
CA CYS A 221 7.61 -1.56 3.64
C CYS A 221 7.29 -0.10 3.99
N PRO A 222 6.08 0.39 3.71
CA PRO A 222 5.64 1.68 4.22
C PRO A 222 5.66 1.71 5.76
N PRO A 223 6.09 2.80 6.41
CA PRO A 223 6.04 2.93 7.87
C PRO A 223 4.58 3.04 8.34
N ARG A 224 4.29 2.66 9.59
CA ARG A 224 2.94 2.80 10.15
C ARG A 224 2.95 3.26 11.60
N ILE A 225 1.92 3.99 12.00
CA ILE A 225 1.64 4.24 13.42
C ILE A 225 0.78 3.12 13.97
N ILE A 226 1.11 2.67 15.18
CA ILE A 226 0.21 1.88 16.03
C ILE A 226 -0.03 2.61 17.34
N GLU A 227 -1.18 2.37 17.95
CA GLU A 227 -1.44 2.75 19.34
C GLU A 227 -1.35 1.50 20.21
N HIS A 228 -0.55 1.57 21.27
CA HIS A 228 -0.40 0.46 22.22
C HIS A 228 -0.17 0.99 23.63
N ALA A 229 -0.99 0.55 24.58
CA ALA A 229 -0.96 0.98 25.98
C ALA A 229 -0.89 2.52 26.14
N GLY A 230 -1.71 3.25 25.37
CA GLY A 230 -1.82 4.72 25.42
C GLY A 230 -0.65 5.48 24.78
N ARG A 231 0.29 4.81 24.11
CA ARG A 231 1.39 5.44 23.36
C ARG A 231 1.27 5.16 21.87
N ARG A 232 1.56 6.20 21.07
CA ARG A 232 1.74 6.08 19.62
C ARG A 232 3.16 5.62 19.32
N LEU A 233 3.31 4.55 18.55
CA LEU A 233 4.59 3.99 18.15
C LEU A 233 4.69 4.03 16.62
N LEU A 234 5.80 4.55 16.11
CA LEU A 234 6.16 4.45 14.71
C LEU A 234 6.85 3.12 14.45
N ILE A 235 6.19 2.23 13.73
CA ILE A 235 6.76 0.95 13.31
C ILE A 235 7.51 1.13 12.00
N VAL A 236 8.81 0.81 12.03
CA VAL A 236 9.71 0.79 10.88
C VAL A 236 10.28 -0.60 10.72
N TRP A 237 10.05 -1.22 9.56
CA TRP A 237 10.59 -2.54 9.23
C TRP A 237 11.50 -2.49 8.02
N HIS A 238 12.80 -2.42 8.29
CA HIS A 238 13.84 -2.55 7.28
C HIS A 238 14.41 -3.99 7.28
N PRO A 239 15.21 -4.38 6.28
CA PRO A 239 15.71 -5.75 6.10
C PRO A 239 16.54 -6.36 7.22
N GLU A 240 16.92 -5.60 8.24
CA GLU A 240 17.81 -6.04 9.31
C GLU A 240 17.11 -6.10 10.67
N SER A 241 16.05 -5.32 10.89
CA SER A 241 15.27 -5.35 12.13
C SER A 241 13.86 -4.77 11.97
N VAL A 242 12.99 -5.16 12.91
CA VAL A 242 11.71 -4.50 13.19
C VAL A 242 11.93 -3.53 14.35
N ASN A 243 11.48 -2.30 14.21
CA ASN A 243 11.75 -1.24 15.17
C ASN A 243 10.45 -0.52 15.53
N ALA A 244 10.32 -0.11 16.78
CA ALA A 244 9.40 0.95 17.18
C ALA A 244 10.20 2.19 17.57
N LEU A 245 9.78 3.32 17.04
CA LEU A 245 10.33 4.63 17.35
C LEU A 245 9.25 5.51 17.96
N ASP A 246 9.68 6.53 18.69
CA ASP A 246 8.82 7.67 19.00
C ASP A 246 8.59 8.47 17.70
N PRO A 247 7.34 8.68 17.25
CA PRO A 247 7.08 9.35 15.98
C PRO A 247 7.53 10.82 15.98
N ALA A 248 7.58 11.48 17.14
CA ALA A 248 7.91 12.90 17.23
C ALA A 248 9.42 13.16 17.21
N THR A 249 10.22 12.23 17.74
CA THR A 249 11.68 12.41 17.92
C THR A 249 12.53 11.45 17.10
N GLY A 250 11.97 10.34 16.61
CA GLY A 250 12.71 9.27 15.97
C GLY A 250 13.51 8.39 16.94
N GLU A 251 13.42 8.64 18.26
CA GLU A 251 14.14 7.85 19.26
C GLU A 251 13.62 6.40 19.29
N SER A 252 14.55 5.45 19.33
CA SER A 252 14.20 4.03 19.41
C SER A 252 13.57 3.69 20.75
N VAL A 253 12.39 3.09 20.69
CA VAL A 253 11.69 2.52 21.84
C VAL A 253 12.14 1.07 22.04
N TRP A 254 12.12 0.28 20.96
CA TRP A 254 12.66 -1.08 20.94
C TRP A 254 13.05 -1.49 19.51
N THR A 255 13.92 -2.51 19.44
CA THR A 255 14.43 -3.08 18.20
C THR A 255 14.53 -4.60 18.30
N ILE A 256 14.01 -5.31 17.29
CA ILE A 256 14.12 -6.78 17.17
C ILE A 256 14.89 -7.12 15.89
N PRO A 257 16.12 -7.66 15.99
CA PRO A 257 16.88 -8.12 14.84
C PRO A 257 16.15 -9.20 14.04
N TRP A 258 15.98 -8.94 12.74
CA TRP A 258 15.46 -9.90 11.78
C TRP A 258 16.03 -9.65 10.40
N LYS A 259 17.09 -10.38 10.07
CA LYS A 259 17.67 -10.33 8.73
C LYS A 259 16.77 -11.02 7.70
N ILE A 260 16.33 -10.25 6.71
CA ILE A 260 15.45 -10.69 5.63
C ILE A 260 16.25 -10.97 4.36
N ARG A 261 15.99 -12.13 3.74
CA ARG A 261 16.65 -12.53 2.50
C ARG A 261 16.22 -11.59 1.37
N SER A 262 17.21 -11.08 0.64
CA SER A 262 17.04 -10.12 -0.47
C SER A 262 16.34 -8.81 -0.09
N GLY A 263 16.25 -8.47 1.21
CA GLY A 263 15.62 -7.23 1.66
C GLY A 263 14.13 -7.11 1.40
N LEU A 264 13.44 -8.22 1.13
CA LEU A 264 12.01 -8.26 0.76
C LEU A 264 11.07 -8.05 1.97
N THR A 265 11.18 -6.91 2.64
CA THR A 265 10.19 -6.39 3.60
C THR A 265 9.16 -5.57 2.82
N ILE A 266 8.16 -6.23 2.24
CA ILE A 266 7.13 -5.55 1.42
C ILE A 266 5.80 -5.45 2.19
N PRO A 267 5.23 -6.54 2.77
CA PRO A 267 3.96 -6.44 3.49
C PRO A 267 4.05 -5.51 4.71
N THR A 268 3.04 -4.66 4.90
CA THR A 268 2.98 -3.77 6.05
C THR A 268 2.66 -4.56 7.34
N PRO A 269 3.39 -4.36 8.46
CA PRO A 269 3.05 -4.96 9.75
C PRO A 269 1.60 -4.74 10.13
N GLN A 270 0.93 -5.77 10.64
CA GLN A 270 -0.50 -5.76 10.97
C GLN A 270 -0.73 -5.92 12.46
N PRO A 271 -1.39 -4.98 13.15
CA PRO A 271 -1.85 -5.19 14.50
C PRO A 271 -2.81 -6.37 14.55
N VAL A 272 -2.71 -7.17 15.62
CA VAL A 272 -3.60 -8.28 15.92
C VAL A 272 -4.14 -8.11 17.32
N GLY A 273 -5.39 -7.63 17.40
CA GLY A 273 -5.93 -7.08 18.64
C GLY A 273 -5.08 -5.91 19.15
N ASP A 274 -5.09 -5.72 20.47
CA ASP A 274 -4.45 -4.54 21.10
C ASP A 274 -2.98 -4.76 21.47
N GLU A 275 -2.52 -6.02 21.47
CA GLU A 275 -1.23 -6.40 22.06
C GLU A 275 -0.29 -7.12 21.09
N HIS A 276 -0.71 -7.42 19.86
CA HIS A 276 0.14 -8.18 18.95
C HIS A 276 0.40 -7.46 17.63
N LEU A 277 1.57 -7.74 17.06
CA LEU A 277 2.00 -7.23 15.77
C LEU A 277 2.48 -8.40 14.90
N PHE A 278 1.77 -8.62 13.79
CA PHE A 278 2.07 -9.64 12.81
C PHE A 278 2.89 -9.07 11.66
N LEU A 279 3.94 -9.79 11.27
CA LEU A 279 4.79 -9.47 10.13
C LEU A 279 4.92 -10.69 9.22
N SER A 280 4.99 -10.46 7.90
CA SER A 280 5.22 -11.52 6.93
C SER A 280 6.14 -11.06 5.80
N SER A 281 7.02 -11.94 5.37
CA SER A 281 7.96 -11.72 4.28
C SER A 281 8.04 -12.97 3.40
N PHE A 282 8.45 -12.78 2.14
CA PHE A 282 8.43 -13.83 1.14
C PHE A 282 9.27 -15.06 1.53
N TYR A 283 10.58 -14.90 1.67
CA TYR A 283 11.44 -16.03 2.00
C TYR A 283 11.39 -16.40 3.48
N ASN A 284 11.48 -15.40 4.37
CA ASN A 284 11.66 -15.63 5.80
C ASN A 284 10.34 -15.94 6.52
N GLY A 285 9.20 -15.93 5.82
CA GLY A 285 7.90 -16.24 6.39
C GLY A 285 7.45 -15.19 7.39
N SER A 286 6.80 -15.64 8.46
CA SER A 286 6.12 -14.76 9.41
C SER A 286 6.81 -14.66 10.76
N MET A 287 6.50 -13.58 11.48
CA MET A 287 6.80 -13.39 12.89
C MET A 287 5.59 -12.74 13.58
N MET A 288 5.22 -13.25 14.74
CA MET A 288 4.23 -12.63 15.62
C MET A 288 4.93 -12.10 16.86
N LEU A 289 4.72 -10.83 17.15
CA LEU A 289 5.23 -10.15 18.33
C LEU A 289 4.08 -9.92 19.30
N LYS A 290 4.33 -10.12 20.59
CA LYS A 290 3.49 -9.62 21.68
C LYS A 290 4.17 -8.38 22.26
N LEU A 291 3.53 -7.24 22.09
CA LEU A 291 3.96 -5.94 22.58
C LEU A 291 3.77 -5.87 24.10
N GLN A 292 4.69 -5.19 24.78
CA GLN A 292 4.66 -5.04 26.23
C GLN A 292 4.02 -3.70 26.62
N PRO A 293 3.12 -3.66 27.63
CA PRO A 293 2.49 -2.42 28.07
C PRO A 293 3.46 -1.34 28.56
N ASP A 294 4.65 -1.74 29.04
CA ASP A 294 5.74 -0.85 29.45
C ASP A 294 6.68 -0.45 28.30
N HIS A 295 6.34 -0.85 27.07
CA HIS A 295 7.07 -0.63 25.83
C HIS A 295 8.50 -1.16 25.82
N THR A 296 8.81 -2.13 26.68
CA THR A 296 10.05 -2.91 26.56
C THR A 296 10.03 -3.82 25.33
N THR A 297 11.16 -4.47 25.04
CA THR A 297 11.30 -5.35 23.87
C THR A 297 10.15 -6.38 23.79
N PRO A 298 9.42 -6.43 22.66
CA PRO A 298 8.33 -7.39 22.48
C PRO A 298 8.79 -8.85 22.58
N GLU A 299 7.88 -9.71 23.04
CA GLU A 299 8.09 -11.17 23.03
C GLU A 299 7.80 -11.71 21.62
N VAL A 300 8.67 -12.59 21.11
CA VAL A 300 8.41 -13.32 19.86
C VAL A 300 7.53 -14.53 20.17
N VAL A 301 6.23 -14.43 19.91
CA VAL A 301 5.25 -15.52 20.13
C VAL A 301 5.54 -16.69 19.22
N TYR A 302 5.75 -16.42 17.93
CA TYR A 302 6.23 -17.41 16.97
C TYR A 302 7.00 -16.73 15.84
N ARG A 303 7.82 -17.53 15.15
CA ARG A 303 8.58 -17.13 13.97
C ARG A 303 8.80 -18.32 13.06
N THR A 304 8.74 -18.11 11.76
CA THR A 304 9.16 -19.13 10.79
C THR A 304 10.63 -19.52 11.03
N GLY A 305 10.89 -20.81 11.27
CA GLY A 305 12.22 -21.30 11.60
C GLY A 305 13.20 -21.36 10.42
N HIS A 306 12.69 -21.60 9.19
CA HIS A 306 13.53 -21.75 8.00
C HIS A 306 13.00 -20.97 6.80
N ALA A 307 13.87 -20.18 6.18
CA ALA A 307 13.52 -19.43 5.00
C ALA A 307 13.29 -20.35 3.78
N SER A 308 12.13 -20.26 3.16
CA SER A 308 11.78 -21.03 1.97
C SER A 308 10.67 -20.32 1.19
N GLU A 309 10.75 -20.33 -0.14
CA GLU A 309 9.62 -19.93 -0.98
C GLU A 309 8.66 -21.10 -1.27
N LYS A 310 9.06 -22.36 -1.01
CA LYS A 310 8.29 -23.58 -1.33
C LYS A 310 7.79 -24.32 -0.08
N LYS A 311 8.70 -24.61 0.85
CA LYS A 311 8.40 -25.33 2.10
C LYS A 311 8.01 -24.32 3.18
N THR A 312 6.80 -23.80 3.06
CA THR A 312 6.30 -22.70 3.89
C THR A 312 5.48 -23.25 5.05
N THR A 313 5.71 -22.74 6.27
CA THR A 313 4.91 -23.10 7.47
C THR A 313 3.82 -22.06 7.73
N HIS A 314 4.22 -20.79 7.83
CA HIS A 314 3.33 -19.65 8.07
C HIS A 314 2.93 -18.96 6.75
N LEU A 315 2.50 -17.69 6.82
CA LEU A 315 2.31 -16.85 5.65
C LEU A 315 3.65 -16.34 5.11
N HIS A 316 3.79 -16.39 3.79
CA HIS A 316 4.97 -15.97 3.05
C HIS A 316 4.54 -14.94 2.00
N GLY A 317 3.92 -13.87 2.49
CA GLY A 317 3.42 -12.77 1.66
C GLY A 317 4.55 -12.09 0.90
N ILE A 318 4.26 -11.69 -0.34
CA ILE A 318 5.21 -10.95 -1.17
C ILE A 318 4.72 -9.54 -1.45
N MET A 319 3.65 -9.35 -2.21
CA MET A 319 3.17 -8.02 -2.64
C MET A 319 1.88 -7.59 -1.95
N ASN A 320 1.30 -8.47 -1.13
CA ASN A 320 0.06 -8.21 -0.41
C ASN A 320 0.32 -8.17 1.10
N THR A 321 -0.29 -7.19 1.75
CA THR A 321 -0.41 -7.13 3.20
C THR A 321 -1.46 -8.14 3.66
N ALA A 322 -1.18 -8.89 4.73
CA ALA A 322 -2.16 -9.81 5.30
C ALA A 322 -3.34 -9.03 5.88
N VAL A 323 -4.56 -9.55 5.76
CA VAL A 323 -5.73 -8.95 6.41
C VAL A 323 -6.13 -9.78 7.62
N LEU A 324 -6.43 -9.11 8.73
CA LEU A 324 -6.95 -9.74 9.94
C LEU A 324 -8.48 -9.68 9.93
N HIS A 325 -9.14 -10.83 10.14
CA HIS A 325 -10.58 -10.89 10.37
C HIS A 325 -10.90 -12.08 11.27
N ASP A 326 -11.73 -11.87 12.30
CA ASP A 326 -12.18 -12.89 13.26
C ASP A 326 -11.05 -13.77 13.82
N GLY A 327 -9.89 -13.16 14.15
CA GLY A 327 -8.73 -13.89 14.69
C GLY A 327 -7.91 -14.68 13.67
N HIS A 328 -8.19 -14.50 12.37
CA HIS A 328 -7.51 -15.19 11.28
C HIS A 328 -6.83 -14.19 10.35
N LEU A 329 -5.67 -14.59 9.83
CA LEU A 329 -4.88 -13.83 8.86
C LEU A 329 -5.04 -14.43 7.48
N TYR A 330 -5.33 -13.59 6.49
CA TYR A 330 -5.50 -13.98 5.09
C TYR A 330 -4.49 -13.29 4.18
N ALA A 331 -3.78 -14.06 3.35
CA ALA A 331 -2.78 -13.52 2.43
C ALA A 331 -2.49 -14.47 1.26
N ALA A 332 -2.16 -13.91 0.10
CA ALA A 332 -1.48 -14.65 -0.97
C ALA A 332 -0.03 -14.92 -0.59
N CYS A 333 0.47 -16.10 -0.97
CA CYS A 333 1.84 -16.54 -0.72
C CYS A 333 2.61 -16.74 -2.04
N SER A 334 3.85 -17.19 -1.90
CA SER A 334 4.86 -17.39 -2.93
C SER A 334 4.41 -17.82 -4.32
N TYR A 335 3.46 -18.75 -4.43
CA TYR A 335 2.99 -19.31 -5.69
C TYR A 335 1.49 -19.08 -5.90
N GLY A 336 0.97 -17.98 -5.37
CA GLY A 336 -0.44 -17.60 -5.50
C GLY A 336 -1.37 -18.41 -4.60
N GLU A 337 -0.83 -19.20 -3.65
CA GLU A 337 -1.68 -19.84 -2.65
C GLU A 337 -2.24 -18.77 -1.73
N PHE A 338 -3.55 -18.53 -1.80
CA PHE A 338 -4.27 -17.71 -0.85
C PHE A 338 -4.55 -18.54 0.39
N ARG A 339 -4.08 -18.09 1.54
CA ARG A 339 -4.05 -18.89 2.77
C ARG A 339 -4.83 -18.21 3.88
N CYS A 340 -5.48 -19.02 4.70
CA CYS A 340 -5.97 -18.64 6.02
C CYS A 340 -5.08 -19.25 7.10
N MET A 341 -4.70 -18.44 8.06
CA MET A 341 -3.88 -18.84 9.20
C MET A 341 -4.52 -18.34 10.49
N GLU A 342 -4.59 -19.18 11.52
CA GLU A 342 -4.96 -18.73 12.87
C GLU A 342 -3.89 -17.76 13.39
N ALA A 343 -4.29 -16.54 13.75
CA ALA A 343 -3.32 -15.50 14.07
C ALA A 343 -2.53 -15.83 15.35
N ALA A 344 -3.21 -16.40 16.35
CA ALA A 344 -2.62 -16.71 17.66
C ALA A 344 -1.53 -17.79 17.60
N THR A 345 -1.69 -18.81 16.75
CA THR A 345 -0.81 -19.99 16.74
C THR A 345 0.08 -20.08 15.51
N GLY A 346 -0.24 -19.33 14.45
CA GLY A 346 0.41 -19.49 13.14
C GLY A 346 -0.04 -20.74 12.38
N LYS A 347 -1.04 -21.49 12.88
CA LYS A 347 -1.52 -22.70 12.21
C LYS A 347 -2.24 -22.35 10.90
N ARG A 348 -1.75 -22.84 9.77
CA ARG A 348 -2.48 -22.80 8.50
C ARG A 348 -3.75 -23.65 8.60
N LEU A 349 -4.89 -23.04 8.30
CA LEU A 349 -6.19 -23.72 8.31
C LEU A 349 -6.54 -24.26 6.92
N TRP A 350 -6.35 -23.46 5.90
CA TRP A 350 -6.56 -23.84 4.51
C TRP A 350 -5.71 -22.99 3.56
N GLU A 351 -5.58 -23.48 2.33
CA GLU A 351 -5.03 -22.73 1.20
C GLU A 351 -5.83 -23.03 -0.07
N SER A 352 -5.96 -22.04 -0.95
CA SER A 352 -6.67 -22.16 -2.23
C SER A 352 -6.03 -21.26 -3.30
N LEU A 353 -6.15 -21.66 -4.56
CA LEU A 353 -5.78 -20.83 -5.72
C LEU A 353 -6.98 -20.07 -6.31
N GLU A 354 -8.20 -20.45 -5.92
CA GLU A 354 -9.46 -19.90 -6.43
C GLU A 354 -9.62 -18.38 -6.21
N PRO A 355 -9.22 -17.77 -5.08
CA PRO A 355 -9.41 -16.33 -4.87
C PRO A 355 -8.70 -15.48 -5.95
N ILE A 356 -7.50 -15.91 -6.35
CA ILE A 356 -6.73 -15.28 -7.44
C ILE A 356 -7.23 -15.77 -8.82
N GLY A 357 -7.96 -16.88 -8.83
CA GLY A 357 -8.49 -17.55 -10.01
C GLY A 357 -7.47 -18.44 -10.73
N LEU A 358 -6.36 -18.80 -10.08
CA LEU A 358 -5.28 -19.57 -10.70
C LEU A 358 -5.63 -21.06 -10.80
N GLU A 359 -5.32 -21.69 -11.95
CA GLU A 359 -5.51 -23.14 -12.15
C GLU A 359 -4.35 -23.96 -11.58
N ARG A 360 -3.17 -23.34 -11.45
CA ARG A 360 -1.94 -23.98 -10.95
C ARG A 360 -1.10 -22.97 -10.17
N PRO A 361 -0.26 -23.44 -9.23
CA PRO A 361 0.63 -22.57 -8.47
C PRO A 361 1.50 -21.73 -9.42
N THR A 362 1.44 -20.42 -9.27
CA THR A 362 2.08 -19.45 -10.16
C THR A 362 2.95 -18.53 -9.33
N ARG A 363 4.25 -18.49 -9.63
CA ARG A 363 5.22 -17.75 -8.83
C ARG A 363 4.86 -16.27 -8.79
N TRP A 364 4.82 -15.71 -7.58
CA TRP A 364 4.44 -14.33 -7.28
C TRP A 364 2.99 -14.02 -7.62
N GLY A 365 2.15 -15.04 -7.67
CA GLY A 365 0.73 -14.81 -7.82
C GLY A 365 0.17 -14.04 -6.62
N THR A 366 -0.71 -13.07 -6.85
CA THR A 366 -1.17 -12.17 -5.80
C THR A 366 -2.59 -11.66 -5.98
N VAL A 367 -3.17 -11.25 -4.85
CA VAL A 367 -4.49 -10.62 -4.75
C VAL A 367 -4.44 -9.58 -3.63
N PHE A 368 -5.01 -8.41 -3.91
CA PHE A 368 -5.16 -7.34 -2.93
C PHE A 368 -6.53 -7.47 -2.28
N VAL A 369 -6.54 -7.60 -0.95
CA VAL A 369 -7.77 -7.85 -0.18
C VAL A 369 -8.14 -6.58 0.59
N THR A 370 -9.39 -6.16 0.45
CA THR A 370 -9.95 -4.99 1.13
C THR A 370 -11.18 -5.42 1.91
N PRO A 371 -11.11 -5.50 3.25
CA PRO A 371 -12.27 -5.76 4.09
C PRO A 371 -13.31 -4.63 3.95
N HIS A 372 -14.58 -4.99 3.90
CA HIS A 372 -15.71 -4.08 3.87
C HIS A 372 -16.89 -4.74 4.58
N GLU A 373 -17.28 -4.19 5.74
CA GLU A 373 -18.35 -4.75 6.60
C GLU A 373 -18.21 -6.27 6.82
N ASP A 374 -19.12 -7.07 6.26
CA ASP A 374 -19.21 -8.52 6.40
C ASP A 374 -18.65 -9.31 5.20
N ARG A 375 -17.98 -8.61 4.28
CA ARG A 375 -17.44 -9.13 3.02
C ARG A 375 -16.05 -8.56 2.72
N PHE A 376 -15.50 -9.01 1.61
CA PHE A 376 -14.18 -8.62 1.14
C PHE A 376 -14.23 -8.34 -0.34
N PHE A 377 -13.56 -7.27 -0.75
CA PHE A 377 -13.24 -7.00 -2.14
C PHE A 377 -11.84 -7.50 -2.43
N LEU A 378 -11.71 -8.35 -3.44
CA LEU A 378 -10.45 -8.95 -3.85
C LEU A 378 -10.14 -8.45 -5.27
N PHE A 379 -9.07 -7.67 -5.41
CA PHE A 379 -8.55 -7.28 -6.72
C PHE A 379 -7.38 -8.18 -7.09
N THR A 380 -7.58 -9.02 -8.11
CA THR A 380 -6.60 -10.06 -8.49
C THR A 380 -5.57 -9.51 -9.47
N GLU A 381 -4.39 -10.14 -9.51
CA GLU A 381 -3.39 -9.76 -10.52
C GLU A 381 -3.84 -10.01 -11.97
N ARG A 382 -4.97 -10.68 -12.18
CA ARG A 382 -5.54 -10.93 -13.51
C ARG A 382 -6.51 -9.85 -13.95
N GLY A 383 -6.70 -8.81 -13.14
CA GLY A 383 -7.61 -7.71 -13.40
C GLY A 383 -9.08 -8.04 -13.12
N ASP A 384 -9.32 -9.02 -12.25
CA ASP A 384 -10.66 -9.32 -11.75
C ASP A 384 -10.92 -8.56 -10.44
N LEU A 385 -12.12 -8.00 -10.30
CA LEU A 385 -12.67 -7.57 -9.01
C LEU A 385 -13.67 -8.62 -8.53
N VAL A 386 -13.51 -9.05 -7.29
CA VAL A 386 -14.27 -10.16 -6.71
C VAL A 386 -14.89 -9.72 -5.38
N ILE A 387 -16.16 -10.06 -5.17
CA ILE A 387 -16.82 -9.97 -3.87
C ILE A 387 -16.80 -11.35 -3.25
N ALA A 388 -16.31 -11.47 -2.02
CA ALA A 388 -16.22 -12.75 -1.34
C ALA A 388 -16.44 -12.65 0.16
N ARG A 389 -16.71 -13.80 0.77
CA ARG A 389 -16.66 -13.99 2.23
C ARG A 389 -15.46 -14.87 2.57
N LEU A 390 -14.68 -14.44 3.57
CA LEU A 390 -13.52 -15.18 4.08
C LEU A 390 -13.82 -15.63 5.50
N SER A 391 -13.48 -16.88 5.82
CA SER A 391 -13.61 -17.42 7.18
C SER A 391 -12.58 -18.51 7.44
N ALA A 392 -12.48 -18.96 8.69
CA ALA A 392 -11.69 -20.13 9.08
C ALA A 392 -12.06 -21.41 8.31
N LYS A 393 -13.28 -21.48 7.76
CA LYS A 393 -13.78 -22.66 7.02
C LYS A 393 -13.41 -22.64 5.54
N GLY A 394 -13.13 -21.47 4.98
CA GLY A 394 -12.81 -21.34 3.57
C GLY A 394 -13.12 -19.96 2.99
N TYR A 395 -12.95 -19.91 1.67
CA TYR A 395 -13.34 -18.83 0.78
C TYR A 395 -14.71 -19.14 0.17
N VAL A 396 -15.61 -18.16 0.12
CA VAL A 396 -16.88 -18.25 -0.60
C VAL A 396 -16.98 -17.07 -1.56
N GLU A 397 -16.88 -17.33 -2.85
CA GLU A 397 -17.11 -16.32 -3.89
C GLU A 397 -18.58 -15.92 -3.92
N VAL A 398 -18.85 -14.62 -3.86
CA VAL A 398 -20.20 -14.06 -4.04
C VAL A 398 -20.40 -13.68 -5.49
N ASP A 399 -19.42 -13.00 -6.09
CA ASP A 399 -19.43 -12.57 -7.49
C ASP A 399 -18.03 -12.19 -7.98
N ARG A 400 -17.82 -12.21 -9.30
CA ARG A 400 -16.55 -11.88 -9.96
C ARG A 400 -16.80 -11.18 -11.29
N ALA A 401 -16.09 -10.08 -11.50
CA ALA A 401 -16.08 -9.37 -12.78
C ALA A 401 -14.65 -9.11 -13.24
N HIS A 402 -14.38 -9.37 -14.52
CA HIS A 402 -13.14 -8.92 -15.15
C HIS A 402 -13.28 -7.45 -15.53
N VAL A 403 -12.44 -6.57 -14.95
CA VAL A 403 -12.65 -5.12 -15.01
C VAL A 403 -11.55 -4.38 -15.77
N ILE A 404 -10.34 -4.94 -15.82
CA ILE A 404 -9.18 -4.33 -16.47
C ILE A 404 -8.23 -5.41 -16.99
N ALA A 405 -7.53 -5.15 -18.10
CA ALA A 405 -6.58 -6.11 -18.66
C ALA A 405 -5.29 -6.20 -17.83
N PRO A 406 -4.71 -7.39 -17.60
CA PRO A 406 -3.41 -7.58 -16.94
C PRO A 406 -2.24 -7.34 -17.88
N ASP A 407 -2.15 -6.14 -18.47
CA ASP A 407 -1.17 -5.81 -19.51
C ASP A 407 0.25 -5.49 -19.00
N GLY A 408 0.47 -5.54 -17.68
CA GLY A 408 1.81 -5.41 -17.11
C GLY A 408 2.63 -6.69 -17.28
N ILE A 409 3.95 -6.56 -17.42
CA ILE A 409 4.83 -7.71 -17.66
C ILE A 409 5.81 -7.93 -16.51
N ASP A 410 5.68 -9.07 -15.81
CA ASP A 410 6.60 -9.43 -14.73
C ASP A 410 7.98 -9.90 -15.22
N LEU A 411 8.89 -10.14 -14.26
CA LEU A 411 10.25 -10.66 -14.48
C LEU A 411 10.30 -12.02 -15.23
N ARG A 412 9.16 -12.72 -15.36
CA ARG A 412 9.02 -14.01 -16.04
C ARG A 412 8.12 -13.92 -17.29
N GLN A 413 7.85 -12.70 -17.77
CA GLN A 413 7.04 -12.44 -18.95
C GLN A 413 5.56 -12.84 -18.79
N ARG A 414 5.03 -12.81 -17.57
CA ARG A 414 3.59 -12.97 -17.34
C ARG A 414 2.89 -11.61 -17.40
N GLU A 415 1.71 -11.64 -17.98
CA GLU A 415 0.68 -10.61 -17.89
C GLU A 415 0.15 -10.52 -16.44
N ILE A 416 0.24 -9.33 -15.84
CA ILE A 416 -0.11 -9.02 -14.45
C ILE A 416 -0.72 -7.63 -14.29
N VAL A 417 -1.44 -7.45 -13.19
CA VAL A 417 -1.71 -6.16 -12.54
C VAL A 417 -1.17 -6.22 -11.11
N TRP A 418 -0.11 -5.47 -10.81
CA TRP A 418 0.47 -5.38 -9.45
C TRP A 418 0.34 -3.96 -8.89
N SER A 419 -0.89 -3.46 -8.87
CA SER A 419 -1.22 -2.17 -8.28
C SER A 419 -2.39 -2.33 -7.32
N HIS A 420 -2.28 -1.72 -6.14
CA HIS A 420 -3.35 -1.74 -5.15
C HIS A 420 -4.57 -0.93 -5.64
N PRO A 421 -5.79 -1.41 -5.42
CA PRO A 421 -6.99 -0.62 -5.66
C PRO A 421 -7.12 0.51 -4.63
N ALA A 422 -7.87 1.54 -4.98
CA ALA A 422 -8.38 2.55 -4.05
C ALA A 422 -9.91 2.55 -4.06
N TYR A 423 -10.53 2.79 -2.89
CA TYR A 423 -11.98 2.80 -2.76
C TYR A 423 -12.43 4.11 -2.17
N ALA A 424 -13.25 4.84 -2.92
CA ALA A 424 -13.82 6.10 -2.47
C ALA A 424 -15.06 6.43 -3.30
N ARG A 425 -15.99 7.19 -2.75
CA ARG A 425 -17.15 7.70 -3.50
C ARG A 425 -17.98 6.58 -4.14
N LYS A 426 -18.14 5.47 -3.43
CA LYS A 426 -18.79 4.24 -3.87
C LYS A 426 -18.19 3.72 -5.17
N CYS A 427 -16.91 3.95 -5.38
CA CYS A 427 -16.20 3.56 -6.57
C CYS A 427 -14.93 2.79 -6.20
N CYS A 428 -14.53 1.90 -7.11
CA CYS A 428 -13.22 1.26 -7.08
C CYS A 428 -12.37 1.86 -8.20
N PHE A 429 -11.20 2.37 -7.85
CA PHE A 429 -10.21 2.92 -8.76
C PHE A 429 -9.08 1.91 -8.90
N VAL A 430 -8.88 1.40 -10.11
CA VAL A 430 -7.84 0.42 -10.43
C VAL A 430 -7.07 0.86 -11.66
N ARG A 431 -5.82 0.43 -11.73
CA ARG A 431 -4.94 0.76 -12.85
C ARG A 431 -4.14 -0.46 -13.30
N ASN A 432 -3.72 -0.43 -14.55
CA ASN A 432 -2.73 -1.34 -15.12
C ASN A 432 -1.56 -0.52 -15.72
N ASP A 433 -0.85 -1.04 -16.72
CA ASP A 433 0.28 -0.35 -17.33
C ASP A 433 -0.12 0.65 -18.44
N SER A 434 -1.41 0.71 -18.84
CA SER A 434 -1.90 1.58 -19.92
C SER A 434 -3.06 2.50 -19.54
N GLU A 435 -3.81 2.19 -18.49
CA GLU A 435 -4.99 2.96 -18.08
C GLU A 435 -5.25 2.90 -16.56
N VAL A 436 -5.91 3.95 -16.05
CA VAL A 436 -6.62 3.94 -14.78
C VAL A 436 -8.11 4.07 -15.06
N ILE A 437 -8.93 3.34 -14.32
CA ILE A 437 -10.37 3.30 -14.51
C ILE A 437 -11.10 3.54 -13.19
N CYS A 438 -12.34 4.01 -13.28
CA CYS A 438 -13.25 4.12 -12.17
C CYS A 438 -14.47 3.22 -12.40
N LEU A 439 -14.72 2.33 -11.45
CA LEU A 439 -15.84 1.39 -11.44
C LEU A 439 -16.86 1.86 -10.41
N SER A 440 -18.12 2.04 -10.83
CA SER A 440 -19.20 2.27 -9.89
C SER A 440 -19.51 1.00 -9.10
N LEU A 441 -19.59 1.15 -7.79
CA LEU A 441 -20.09 0.17 -6.82
C LEU A 441 -21.41 0.64 -6.19
N GLU A 442 -22.15 1.52 -6.88
CA GLU A 442 -23.50 1.90 -6.47
C GLU A 442 -24.50 0.75 -6.73
N PRO A 443 -25.47 0.51 -5.82
CA PRO A 443 -26.46 -0.59 -5.91
C PRO A 443 -27.36 -0.62 -7.14
#